data_AF-A0A1G5PHB1-F1
#
_entry.id   AF-A0A1G5PHB1-F1
#
_cell.length_a   1.000
_cell.length_b   1.000
_cell.length_c   1.000
_cell.angle_alpha   90.00
_cell.angle_beta   90.00
_cell.angle_gamma   90.00
#
_symmetry.space_group_name_H-M   'P 1'
#
loop_
_entity.id
_entity.type
_entity.pdbx_description
1 polymer ?
#
loop_
_entity_poly.entity_id
_entity_poly.type
_entity_poly.pdbx_seq_one_letter_code
_entity_poly.pdbx_strand_id
1 'polypeptide(L)'
;MGSRLSLGALVAIGLWLLNPLFQVLARAKARDVMTAAALLVVLGVALLMEIGGLSMAMGAFVAGVLLSESTFRHQLEADIEPFCGLLLGLFFLGVGMSLDLQVVDKAWMLIASGVLALMTVKALCIYGVARRPREKQP
;
A
#
# COMPACT_ATOMS: atom_id res chain seq x y z
N MET A 1 19.78 -17.32 -9.17
CA MET A 1 19.49 -16.59 -10.43
C MET A 1 18.08 -16.85 -10.98
N GLY A 2 17.42 -17.98 -10.68
CA GLY A 2 16.10 -18.33 -11.25
C GLY A 2 14.85 -17.76 -10.56
N SER A 3 14.93 -17.24 -9.33
CA SER A 3 13.74 -16.79 -8.57
C SER A 3 13.14 -15.48 -9.10
N ARG A 4 13.97 -14.57 -9.59
CA ARG A 4 13.54 -13.23 -10.05
C ARG A 4 12.79 -13.24 -11.39
N LEU A 5 13.15 -14.14 -12.29
CA LEU A 5 12.47 -14.30 -13.59
C LEU A 5 11.09 -14.95 -13.43
N SER A 6 10.97 -15.91 -12.51
CA SER A 6 9.70 -16.54 -12.12
C SER A 6 8.71 -15.51 -11.57
N LEU A 7 9.20 -14.51 -10.84
CA LEU A 7 8.36 -13.47 -10.23
C LEU A 7 7.76 -12.51 -11.25
N GLY A 8 8.55 -12.06 -12.24
CA GLY A 8 8.05 -11.24 -13.33
C GLY A 8 6.95 -11.95 -14.14
N ALA A 9 7.12 -13.25 -14.39
CA ALA A 9 6.11 -14.07 -15.08
C ALA A 9 4.86 -14.32 -14.21
N LEU A 10 5.02 -14.58 -12.91
CA LEU A 10 3.91 -14.79 -11.98
C LEU A 10 3.06 -13.53 -11.80
N VAL A 11 3.71 -12.37 -11.69
CA VAL A 11 3.07 -11.05 -11.65
C VAL A 11 2.38 -10.77 -12.98
N ALA A 12 3.04 -11.01 -14.12
CA ALA A 12 2.42 -10.83 -15.44
C ALA A 12 1.18 -11.73 -15.65
N ILE A 13 1.21 -12.99 -15.21
CA ILE A 13 0.08 -13.93 -15.32
C ILE A 13 -1.07 -13.52 -14.39
N GLY A 14 -0.77 -13.11 -13.16
CA GLY A 14 -1.76 -12.58 -12.23
C GLY A 14 -2.43 -11.32 -12.78
N LEU A 15 -1.66 -10.43 -13.42
CA LEU A 15 -2.13 -9.18 -14.02
C LEU A 15 -2.91 -9.35 -15.31
N TRP A 16 -2.50 -10.29 -16.17
CA TRP A 16 -3.18 -10.56 -17.43
C TRP A 16 -4.56 -11.21 -17.22
N LEU A 17 -4.74 -11.89 -16.09
CA LEU A 17 -6.01 -12.49 -15.67
C LEU A 17 -7.02 -11.47 -15.10
N LEU A 18 -6.56 -10.29 -14.67
CA LEU A 18 -7.43 -9.26 -14.08
C LEU A 18 -8.38 -8.63 -15.10
N ASN A 19 -7.91 -8.39 -16.32
CA ASN A 19 -8.71 -7.75 -17.36
C ASN A 19 -10.00 -8.52 -17.71
N PRO A 20 -9.98 -9.85 -17.96
CA PRO A 20 -11.20 -10.62 -18.19
C PRO A 20 -12.04 -10.78 -16.92
N LEU A 21 -11.43 -10.87 -15.72
CA LEU A 21 -12.16 -10.89 -14.45
C LEU A 21 -13.00 -9.62 -14.26
N PHE A 22 -12.39 -8.43 -14.38
CA PHE A 22 -13.12 -7.18 -14.27
C PHE A 22 -14.19 -7.01 -15.35
N GLN A 23 -13.99 -7.51 -16.58
CA GLN A 23 -15.03 -7.50 -17.61
C GLN A 23 -16.23 -8.41 -17.29
N VAL A 24 -15.99 -9.58 -16.68
CA VAL A 24 -17.08 -10.46 -16.22
C VAL A 24 -17.81 -9.85 -15.03
N LEU A 25 -17.08 -9.22 -14.10
CA LEU A 25 -17.66 -8.55 -12.94
C LEU A 25 -18.41 -7.26 -13.32
N ALA A 26 -17.96 -6.52 -14.33
CA ALA A 26 -18.64 -5.34 -14.85
C ALA A 26 -20.03 -5.67 -15.43
N ARG A 27 -20.23 -6.90 -15.94
CA ARG A 27 -21.56 -7.37 -16.40
C ARG A 27 -22.54 -7.57 -15.24
N ALA A 28 -22.07 -7.76 -14.02
CA ALA A 28 -22.91 -7.91 -12.83
C ALA A 28 -23.49 -6.57 -12.32
N LYS A 29 -22.96 -5.42 -12.80
CA LYS A 29 -23.43 -4.04 -12.50
C LYS A 29 -23.62 -3.72 -11.00
N ALA A 30 -23.02 -4.51 -10.12
CA ALA A 30 -23.09 -4.33 -8.67
C ALA A 30 -21.82 -3.64 -8.18
N ARG A 31 -21.97 -2.45 -7.60
CA ARG A 31 -20.86 -1.63 -7.07
C ARG A 31 -19.99 -2.41 -6.08
N ASP A 32 -20.63 -3.21 -5.21
CA ASP A 32 -19.96 -4.04 -4.21
C ASP A 32 -19.01 -5.09 -4.81
N VAL A 33 -19.36 -5.63 -5.98
CA VAL A 33 -18.58 -6.66 -6.68
C VAL A 33 -17.31 -6.05 -7.28
N MET A 34 -17.40 -4.80 -7.75
CA MET A 34 -16.27 -4.04 -8.30
C MET A 34 -15.25 -3.68 -7.22
N THR A 35 -15.71 -3.25 -6.03
CA THR A 35 -14.84 -2.99 -4.88
C THR A 35 -14.15 -4.27 -4.37
N ALA A 36 -14.91 -5.36 -4.23
CA ALA A 36 -14.37 -6.64 -3.79
C ALA A 36 -13.28 -7.15 -4.75
N ALA A 37 -13.50 -6.99 -6.06
CA ALA A 37 -12.50 -7.31 -7.06
C ALA A 37 -11.23 -6.47 -6.91
N ALA A 38 -11.37 -5.16 -6.77
CA ALA A 38 -10.23 -4.27 -6.63
C ALA A 38 -9.40 -4.56 -5.36
N LEU A 39 -10.06 -4.82 -4.23
CA LEU A 39 -9.37 -5.23 -2.99
C LEU A 39 -8.69 -6.60 -3.16
N LEU A 40 -9.35 -7.55 -3.82
CA LEU A 40 -8.77 -8.85 -4.13
C LEU A 40 -7.52 -8.72 -5.01
N VAL A 41 -7.52 -7.80 -5.98
CA VAL A 41 -6.33 -7.50 -6.79
C VAL A 41 -5.20 -6.96 -5.93
N VAL A 42 -5.47 -5.93 -5.13
CA VAL A 42 -4.47 -5.28 -4.30
C VAL A 42 -3.84 -6.29 -3.34
N LEU A 43 -4.67 -7.10 -2.66
CA LEU A 43 -4.20 -8.16 -1.76
C LEU A 43 -3.47 -9.27 -2.52
N GLY A 44 -3.97 -9.69 -3.68
CA GLY A 44 -3.35 -10.73 -4.50
C GLY A 44 -1.96 -10.32 -5.00
N VAL A 45 -1.81 -9.10 -5.52
CA VAL A 45 -0.51 -8.58 -5.96
C VAL A 45 0.43 -8.38 -4.78
N ALA A 46 -0.07 -7.88 -3.64
CA ALA A 46 0.71 -7.78 -2.41
C ALA A 46 1.27 -9.16 -2.00
N LEU A 47 0.42 -10.18 -1.90
CA LEU A 47 0.81 -11.55 -1.53
C LEU A 47 1.80 -12.16 -2.52
N LEU A 48 1.58 -11.97 -3.82
CA LEU A 48 2.51 -12.44 -4.85
C LEU A 48 3.89 -11.77 -4.72
N MET A 49 3.93 -10.48 -4.37
CA MET A 49 5.18 -9.77 -4.09
C MET A 49 5.86 -10.27 -2.82
N GLU A 50 5.10 -10.56 -1.77
CA GLU A 50 5.63 -11.13 -0.52
C GLU A 50 6.26 -12.52 -0.73
N ILE A 51 5.57 -13.41 -1.45
CA ILE A 51 6.11 -14.72 -1.85
C ILE A 51 7.38 -14.55 -2.70
N GLY A 52 7.47 -13.45 -3.43
CA GLY A 52 8.66 -13.05 -4.18
C GLY A 52 9.84 -12.52 -3.40
N GLY A 53 9.70 -12.35 -2.08
CA GLY A 53 10.69 -11.69 -1.24
C GLY A 53 10.72 -10.17 -1.39
N LEU A 54 9.68 -9.56 -1.98
CA LEU A 54 9.45 -8.12 -1.96
C LEU A 54 8.48 -7.77 -0.84
N SER A 55 8.36 -6.48 -0.49
CA SER A 55 7.42 -6.07 0.56
C SER A 55 5.98 -6.02 0.03
N MET A 56 5.03 -6.36 0.91
CA MET A 56 3.59 -6.20 0.66
C MET A 56 3.24 -4.76 0.24
N ALA A 57 3.91 -3.75 0.82
CA ALA A 57 3.71 -2.34 0.49
C ALA A 57 4.07 -2.03 -0.97
N MET A 58 5.16 -2.62 -1.49
CA MET A 58 5.51 -2.49 -2.92
C MET A 58 4.46 -3.13 -3.82
N GLY A 59 3.91 -4.29 -3.43
CA GLY A 59 2.85 -4.95 -4.20
C GLY A 59 1.54 -4.16 -4.23
N ALA A 60 1.12 -3.61 -3.08
CA ALA A 60 -0.04 -2.74 -3.01
C ALA A 60 0.14 -1.45 -3.84
N PHE A 61 1.34 -0.85 -3.81
CA PHE A 61 1.68 0.31 -4.65
C PHE A 61 1.59 -0.02 -6.14
N VAL A 62 2.18 -1.14 -6.57
CA VAL A 62 2.16 -1.58 -7.97
C VAL A 62 0.73 -1.89 -8.43
N ALA A 63 -0.06 -2.58 -7.62
CA ALA A 63 -1.48 -2.80 -7.89
C ALA A 63 -2.23 -1.48 -8.09
N GLY A 64 -1.98 -0.49 -7.23
CA GLY A 64 -2.58 0.85 -7.36
C GLY A 64 -2.19 1.57 -8.65
N VAL A 65 -0.92 1.52 -9.06
CA VAL A 65 -0.45 2.09 -10.34
C VAL A 65 -1.18 1.44 -11.51
N LEU A 66 -1.31 0.12 -11.52
CA LEU A 66 -2.01 -0.61 -12.59
C LEU A 66 -3.51 -0.30 -12.63
N LEU A 67 -4.13 -0.13 -11.46
CA LEU A 67 -5.53 0.23 -11.34
C LEU A 67 -5.80 1.66 -11.82
N SER A 68 -4.82 2.56 -11.63
CA SER A 68 -4.90 3.96 -12.06
C SER A 68 -4.92 4.15 -13.58
N GLU A 69 -4.40 3.17 -14.33
CA GLU A 69 -4.43 3.11 -15.80
C GLU A 69 -5.73 2.50 -16.36
N SER A 70 -6.62 1.98 -15.51
CA SER A 70 -7.91 1.40 -15.93
C SER A 70 -8.90 2.48 -16.38
N THR A 71 -9.72 2.17 -17.40
CA THR A 71 -10.84 3.02 -17.85
C THR A 71 -11.84 3.31 -16.71
N PHE A 72 -11.89 2.46 -15.69
CA PHE A 72 -12.78 2.59 -14.54
C PHE A 72 -12.11 3.23 -13.31
N ARG A 73 -10.93 3.84 -13.43
CA ARG A 73 -10.15 4.37 -12.30
C ARG A 73 -10.96 5.25 -11.34
N HIS A 74 -11.80 6.16 -11.86
CA HIS A 74 -12.58 7.09 -11.04
C HIS A 74 -13.67 6.38 -10.23
N GLN A 75 -14.27 5.33 -10.80
CA GLN A 75 -15.28 4.55 -10.11
C GLN A 75 -14.62 3.65 -9.05
N LEU A 76 -13.49 3.01 -9.40
CA LEU A 76 -12.71 2.22 -8.43
C LEU A 76 -12.18 3.06 -7.28
N GLU A 77 -11.68 4.26 -7.54
CA GLU A 77 -11.16 5.16 -6.51
C GLU A 77 -12.24 5.53 -5.50
N ALA A 78 -13.41 5.98 -5.97
CA ALA A 78 -14.56 6.31 -5.12
C ALA A 78 -15.10 5.10 -4.34
N ASP A 79 -14.93 3.90 -4.89
CA ASP A 79 -15.41 2.66 -4.30
C ASP A 79 -14.43 2.07 -3.27
N ILE A 80 -13.11 2.29 -3.44
CA ILE A 80 -12.03 1.77 -2.58
C ILE A 80 -11.68 2.72 -1.43
N GLU A 81 -11.80 4.04 -1.63
CA GLU A 81 -11.48 5.05 -0.61
C GLU A 81 -12.04 4.72 0.80
N PRO A 82 -13.32 4.36 0.98
CA PRO A 82 -13.84 3.99 2.29
C PRO A 82 -13.16 2.75 2.90
N PHE A 83 -12.69 1.80 2.09
CA PHE A 83 -11.98 0.62 2.57
C PHE A 83 -10.54 0.93 2.97
N CYS A 84 -9.86 1.86 2.29
CA CYS A 84 -8.55 2.33 2.73
C CYS A 84 -8.62 2.93 4.14
N GLY A 85 -9.66 3.72 4.45
CA GLY A 85 -9.90 4.24 5.80
C GLY A 85 -10.14 3.12 6.83
N LEU A 86 -10.95 2.12 6.48
CA LEU A 86 -11.26 0.98 7.35
C LEU A 86 -10.01 0.09 7.59
N LEU A 87 -9.23 -0.21 6.55
CA LEU A 87 -8.00 -0.98 6.63
C LEU A 87 -6.92 -0.23 7.43
N LEU A 88 -6.81 1.10 7.26
CA LEU A 88 -5.91 1.93 8.04
C LEU A 88 -6.32 1.93 9.53
N GLY A 89 -7.63 2.01 9.82
CA GLY A 89 -8.17 1.87 11.16
C GLY A 89 -7.85 0.50 11.77
N LEU A 90 -8.06 -0.59 11.02
CA LEU A 90 -7.72 -1.96 11.44
C LEU A 90 -6.21 -2.13 11.68
N PHE A 91 -5.37 -1.54 10.83
CA PHE A 91 -3.92 -1.55 11.01
C PHE A 91 -3.52 -0.87 12.31
N PHE A 92 -4.02 0.34 12.56
CA PHE A 92 -3.72 1.06 13.80
C PHE A 92 -4.27 0.35 15.03
N LEU A 93 -5.45 -0.26 14.93
CA LEU A 93 -6.01 -1.08 16.01
C LEU A 93 -5.11 -2.28 16.30
N GLY A 94 -4.65 -3.02 15.28
CA GLY A 94 -3.76 -4.17 15.45
C GLY A 94 -2.39 -3.79 16.03
N VAL A 95 -1.77 -2.72 15.52
CA VAL A 95 -0.50 -2.20 16.05
C VAL A 95 -0.67 -1.70 17.50
N GLY A 96 -1.77 -1.01 17.78
CA GLY A 96 -2.09 -0.52 19.12
C GLY A 96 -2.34 -1.64 20.13
N MET A 97 -3.03 -2.71 19.71
CA MET A 97 -3.25 -3.91 20.55
C MET A 97 -1.97 -4.71 20.78
N SER A 98 -1.00 -4.62 19.88
CA SER A 98 0.31 -5.27 20.02
C SER A 98 1.25 -4.52 20.97
N LEU A 99 0.85 -3.34 21.46
CA LEU A 99 1.64 -2.52 22.37
C LEU A 99 1.58 -3.09 23.80
N ASP A 100 2.74 -3.39 24.37
CA ASP A 100 2.86 -3.78 25.78
C ASP A 100 2.96 -2.52 26.67
N LEU A 101 1.87 -2.23 27.39
CA LEU A 101 1.79 -1.08 28.30
C LEU A 101 2.83 -1.14 29.43
N GLN A 102 3.27 -2.33 29.85
CA GLN A 102 4.29 -2.45 30.90
C GLN A 102 5.66 -1.97 30.41
N VAL A 103 5.97 -2.19 29.14
CA VAL A 103 7.20 -1.68 28.51
C VAL A 103 7.11 -0.17 28.37
N VAL A 104 5.94 0.36 28.02
CA VAL A 104 5.70 1.81 27.89
C VAL A 104 5.93 2.51 29.23
N ASP A 105 5.40 1.98 30.33
CA ASP A 105 5.56 2.57 31.66
C ASP A 105 7.02 2.55 32.12
N LYS A 106 7.72 1.43 31.92
CA LYS A 106 9.12 1.28 32.33
C LYS A 106 10.09 2.10 31.49
N ALA A 107 9.82 2.26 30.20
CA ALA A 107 10.71 2.92 29.25
C ALA A 107 10.17 4.26 28.73
N TRP A 108 9.24 4.89 29.44
CA TRP A 108 8.53 6.10 28.97
C TRP A 108 9.48 7.22 28.52
N MET A 109 10.59 7.41 29.23
CA MET A 109 11.57 8.45 28.93
C MET A 109 12.42 8.13 27.67
N LEU A 110 12.73 6.84 27.44
CA LEU A 110 13.38 6.37 26.21
C LEU A 110 12.44 6.50 25.01
N ILE A 111 11.15 6.17 25.20
CA ILE A 111 10.14 6.30 24.16
C ILE A 111 9.94 7.77 23.79
N ALA A 112 9.77 8.66 24.78
CA ALA A 112 9.57 10.08 24.56
C ALA A 112 10.77 10.73 23.84
N SER A 113 11.99 10.44 24.29
CA SER A 113 13.20 10.94 23.63
C SER A 113 13.38 10.37 22.23
N GLY A 114 13.07 9.09 22.00
CA GLY A 114 13.09 8.46 20.68
C GLY A 114 12.08 9.10 19.71
N VAL A 115 10.85 9.38 20.17
CA VAL A 115 9.83 10.07 19.38
C VAL A 115 10.29 11.47 18.99
N LEU A 116 10.82 12.25 19.94
CA LEU A 116 11.36 13.58 19.67
C LEU A 116 12.52 13.52 18.67
N ALA A 117 13.48 12.63 18.88
CA ALA A 117 14.61 12.45 17.97
C ALA A 117 14.16 12.08 16.55
N LEU A 118 13.25 11.11 16.40
CA LEU A 118 12.69 10.73 15.09
C LEU A 118 11.98 11.90 14.42
N MET A 119 11.18 12.67 15.14
CA MET A 119 10.48 13.84 14.60
C MET A 119 11.46 14.93 14.15
N THR A 120 12.49 15.23 14.95
CA THR A 120 13.53 16.19 14.60
C THR A 120 14.31 15.73 13.37
N VAL A 121 14.72 14.47 13.30
CA VAL A 121 15.43 13.91 12.14
C VAL A 121 14.56 13.99 10.89
N LYS A 122 13.29 13.56 10.98
CA LYS A 122 12.34 13.65 9.86
C LYS A 122 12.17 15.09 9.39
N ALA A 123 12.02 16.04 10.31
CA ALA A 123 11.89 17.46 9.99
C ALA A 123 13.15 18.03 9.34
N LEU A 124 14.34 17.70 9.84
CA LEU A 124 15.61 18.13 9.26
C LEU A 124 15.83 17.54 7.86
N CYS A 125 15.48 16.27 7.65
CA CYS A 125 15.52 15.65 6.32
C CYS A 125 14.60 16.38 5.34
N ILE A 126 13.34 16.63 5.73
CA ILE A 126 12.38 17.36 4.89
C ILE A 126 12.89 18.77 4.61
N TYR A 127 13.37 19.49 5.64
CA TYR A 127 13.93 20.83 5.48
C TYR A 127 15.15 20.83 4.56
N GLY A 128 16.07 19.88 4.70
CA GLY A 128 17.25 19.74 3.86
C GLY A 128 16.91 19.46 2.40
N VAL A 129 15.93 18.60 2.14
CA VAL A 129 15.43 18.32 0.77
C VAL A 129 14.71 19.54 0.19
N ALA A 130 13.83 20.18 0.97
CA ALA A 130 13.06 21.35 0.53
C ALA A 130 13.94 22.60 0.31
N ARG A 131 15.03 22.74 1.08
CA ARG A 131 16.02 23.82 0.97
C ARG A 131 16.90 23.71 -0.28
N ARG A 132 17.05 22.53 -0.87
CA ARG A 132 17.83 22.41 -2.12
C ARG A 132 17.19 23.35 -3.14
N PRO A 133 17.90 24.39 -3.62
CA PRO A 133 17.36 25.26 -4.64
C PRO A 133 16.91 24.38 -5.79
N ARG A 134 15.63 24.49 -6.18
CA ARG A 134 15.17 23.93 -7.44
C ARG A 134 16.04 24.56 -8.52
N GLU A 135 16.97 23.79 -9.05
CA GLU A 135 17.64 24.13 -10.30
C GLU A 135 16.53 24.33 -11.32
N LYS A 136 16.38 25.57 -11.78
CA LYS A 136 15.41 25.96 -12.80
C LYS A 136 15.61 25.02 -13.98
N GLN A 137 14.67 24.11 -14.17
CA GLN A 137 14.66 23.27 -15.36
C GLN A 137 14.21 24.16 -16.53
N PRO A 138 15.04 24.30 -17.59
CA PRO A 138 14.77 25.18 -18.73
C PRO A 138 13.56 24.75 -19.55
#